data_AF-A0A7X3V0G8-F1
#
_entry.id   AF-A0A7X3V0G8-F1
#
_cell.length_a   1.000
_cell.length_b   1.000
_cell.length_c   1.000
_cell.angle_alpha   90.00
_cell.angle_beta   90.00
_cell.angle_gamma   90.00
#
_symmetry.space_group_name_H-M   'P 1'
#
loop_
_entity.id
_entity.type
_entity.pdbx_description
1 polymer ?
#
loop_
_entity_poly.entity_id
_entity_poly.type
_entity_poly.pdbx_seq_one_letter_code
_entity_poly.pdbx_strand_id
1 'polypeptide(L)'
;MVDEKTGHTAFRDFRRDKATMWRLFEDFVTGFYEREQRVYVVNPGGRRRIAWTGTDATDAANRPRIPVMEADVILESPERRIILDTKFYRDALARGPGSGTGSSAPAGKLHSGNLYQLLAYLRNRQANRPDGARHEGILLYPQVGEEPLRAEVWLEGFRIQARTVDLGRDWRRIHEEMLGVVGG
;
A
#
# COMPACT_ATOMS: atom_id res chain seq x y z
N MET A 1 14.57 -20.08 -21.45
CA MET A 1 15.18 -20.90 -22.51
C MET A 1 16.65 -20.54 -22.50
N VAL A 2 17.51 -21.49 -22.13
CA VAL A 2 18.95 -21.28 -21.93
C VAL A 2 19.64 -21.59 -23.27
N ASP A 3 20.53 -20.71 -23.72
CA ASP A 3 21.40 -20.97 -24.86
C ASP A 3 22.67 -21.67 -24.35
N GLU A 4 22.88 -22.92 -24.75
CA GLU A 4 23.95 -23.80 -24.28
C GLU A 4 25.34 -23.45 -24.84
N LYS A 5 25.51 -22.42 -25.66
CA LYS A 5 26.80 -22.15 -26.33
C LYS A 5 27.64 -21.00 -25.76
N THR A 6 27.15 -20.20 -24.80
CA THR A 6 27.90 -19.03 -24.32
C THR A 6 28.02 -18.86 -22.81
N GLY A 7 27.34 -19.67 -22.00
CA GLY A 7 27.40 -19.57 -20.53
C GLY A 7 26.88 -18.24 -19.97
N HIS A 8 26.31 -17.36 -20.81
CA HIS A 8 25.72 -16.10 -20.38
C HIS A 8 24.26 -16.33 -20.00
N THR A 9 24.00 -16.54 -18.71
CA THR A 9 22.70 -16.23 -18.14
C THR A 9 22.45 -14.75 -18.31
N ALA A 10 21.63 -14.38 -19.29
CA ALA A 10 21.04 -13.05 -19.34
C ALA A 10 20.15 -12.90 -18.11
N PHE A 11 20.69 -12.29 -17.05
CA PHE A 11 19.89 -11.75 -15.96
C PHE A 11 18.89 -10.81 -16.61
N ARG A 12 17.65 -11.26 -16.77
CA ARG A 12 16.57 -10.50 -17.38
C ARG A 12 16.51 -9.19 -16.61
N ASP A 13 16.66 -8.05 -17.28
CA ASP A 13 16.75 -6.74 -16.65
C ASP A 13 15.40 -6.38 -15.99
N PHE A 14 15.14 -6.94 -14.80
CA PHE A 14 13.88 -6.82 -14.04
C PHE A 14 13.54 -5.36 -13.73
N ARG A 15 14.52 -4.46 -13.81
CA ARG A 15 14.36 -3.01 -13.62
C ARG A 15 13.47 -2.36 -14.69
N ARG A 16 13.28 -3.00 -15.85
CA ARG A 16 12.46 -2.44 -16.96
C ARG A 16 10.99 -2.80 -16.88
N ASP A 17 10.61 -3.75 -16.02
CA ASP A 17 9.21 -4.12 -15.84
C ASP A 17 8.68 -3.58 -14.50
N LYS A 18 8.09 -2.38 -14.58
CA LYS A 18 7.47 -1.70 -13.44
C LYS A 18 6.39 -2.56 -12.76
N ALA A 19 5.66 -3.37 -13.52
CA ALA A 19 4.62 -4.23 -12.95
C ALA A 19 5.23 -5.38 -12.15
N THR A 20 6.29 -6.00 -12.67
CA THR A 20 7.05 -7.04 -11.93
C THR A 20 7.65 -6.47 -10.65
N MET A 21 8.25 -5.28 -10.70
CA MET A 21 8.85 -4.67 -9.51
C MET A 21 7.81 -4.23 -8.48
N TRP A 22 6.67 -3.71 -8.92
CA TRP A 22 5.55 -3.41 -8.04
C TRP A 22 5.06 -4.67 -7.31
N ARG A 23 4.88 -5.77 -8.03
CA ARG A 23 4.48 -7.06 -7.44
C ARG A 23 5.52 -7.59 -6.46
N LEU A 24 6.81 -7.47 -6.78
CA LEU A 24 7.88 -7.86 -5.86
C LEU A 24 7.81 -7.06 -4.55
N PHE A 25 7.51 -5.76 -4.63
CA PHE A 25 7.35 -4.93 -3.45
C PHE A 25 6.10 -5.31 -2.64
N GLU A 26 4.97 -5.58 -3.30
CA GLU A 26 3.76 -6.10 -2.66
C GLU A 26 4.03 -7.42 -1.92
N ASP A 27 4.69 -8.37 -2.59
CA ASP A 27 5.05 -9.67 -2.04
C ASP A 27 6.02 -9.51 -0.85
N PHE A 28 7.00 -8.60 -0.95
CA PHE A 28 7.92 -8.27 0.13
C PHE A 28 7.16 -7.74 1.35
N VAL A 29 6.29 -6.75 1.17
CA VAL A 29 5.53 -6.13 2.28
C VAL A 29 4.61 -7.16 2.94
N THR A 30 3.93 -7.98 2.13
CA THR A 30 3.07 -9.07 2.62
C THR A 30 3.87 -10.06 3.44
N GLY A 31 4.94 -10.63 2.86
CA GLY A 31 5.77 -11.64 3.53
C GLY A 31 6.50 -11.09 4.75
N PHE A 32 6.88 -9.82 4.74
CA PHE A 32 7.46 -9.14 5.91
C PHE A 32 6.47 -9.17 7.08
N TYR A 33 5.25 -8.68 6.89
CA TYR A 33 4.29 -8.63 8.00
C TYR A 33 3.80 -10.02 8.41
N GLU A 34 3.62 -10.96 7.48
CA GLU A 34 3.28 -12.34 7.82
C GLU A 34 4.32 -12.99 8.74
N ARG A 35 5.60 -12.66 8.55
CA ARG A 35 6.71 -13.18 9.35
C ARG A 35 6.92 -12.45 10.66
N GLU A 36 6.88 -11.12 10.63
CA GLU A 36 7.40 -10.28 11.72
C GLU A 36 6.29 -9.80 12.67
N GLN A 37 5.03 -9.75 12.22
CA GLN A 37 3.96 -9.21 13.04
C GLN A 37 3.39 -10.24 14.01
N ARG A 38 3.17 -9.82 15.26
CA ARG A 38 2.62 -10.65 16.35
C ARG A 38 1.28 -10.16 16.88
N VAL A 39 0.95 -8.88 16.65
CA VAL A 39 -0.29 -8.23 17.13
C VAL A 39 -1.42 -8.38 16.11
N TYR A 40 -1.09 -8.29 14.83
CA TYR A 40 -2.06 -8.36 13.75
C TYR A 40 -2.06 -9.73 13.09
N VAL A 41 -3.27 -10.22 12.79
CA VAL A 41 -3.47 -11.26 11.78
C VAL A 41 -3.33 -10.61 10.41
N VAL A 42 -2.40 -11.10 9.61
CA VAL A 42 -2.18 -10.64 8.24
C VAL A 42 -3.10 -11.40 7.28
N ASN A 43 -3.77 -10.66 6.39
CA ASN A 43 -4.67 -11.18 5.36
C ASN A 43 -5.63 -12.27 5.90
N PRO A 44 -6.46 -11.96 6.91
CA PRO A 44 -7.25 -12.96 7.64
C PRO A 44 -8.10 -13.84 6.71
N GLY A 45 -7.91 -15.16 6.83
CA GLY A 45 -8.53 -16.17 5.96
C GLY A 45 -8.01 -16.19 4.52
N GLY A 46 -6.80 -15.66 4.28
CA GLY A 46 -6.22 -15.50 2.94
C GLY A 46 -6.92 -14.44 2.10
N ARG A 47 -7.67 -13.53 2.74
CA ARG A 47 -8.55 -12.58 2.04
C ARG A 47 -7.97 -11.19 2.03
N ARG A 48 -7.68 -10.74 0.81
CA ARG A 48 -7.32 -9.35 0.47
C ARG A 48 -8.46 -8.55 -0.15
N ARG A 49 -9.55 -9.26 -0.50
CA ARG A 49 -10.74 -8.67 -1.12
C ARG A 49 -11.63 -7.99 -0.10
N ILE A 50 -12.15 -6.84 -0.50
CA ILE A 50 -13.12 -6.05 0.26
C ILE A 50 -14.40 -6.05 -0.56
N ALA A 51 -15.51 -6.47 0.06
CA ALA A 51 -16.80 -6.45 -0.61
C ALA A 51 -17.27 -5.00 -0.77
N TRP A 52 -17.86 -4.68 -1.92
CA TRP A 52 -18.63 -3.45 -2.03
C TRP A 52 -19.84 -3.50 -1.10
N THR A 53 -20.08 -2.41 -0.38
CA THR A 53 -21.25 -2.21 0.46
C THR A 53 -22.37 -1.64 -0.39
N GLY A 54 -23.61 -2.06 -0.14
CA GLY A 54 -24.78 -1.50 -0.81
C GLY A 54 -24.85 -1.85 -2.30
N THR A 55 -24.12 -2.86 -2.78
CA THR A 55 -24.35 -3.42 -4.11
C THR A 55 -25.59 -4.28 -4.08
N ASP A 56 -26.75 -3.65 -4.21
CA ASP A 56 -27.89 -4.28 -4.85
C ASP A 56 -27.55 -4.31 -6.34
N ALA A 57 -26.82 -5.35 -6.77
CA ALA A 57 -26.69 -5.62 -8.18
C ALA A 57 -28.09 -5.92 -8.69
N THR A 58 -28.77 -4.89 -9.19
CA THR A 58 -30.10 -4.95 -9.80
C THR A 58 -30.17 -5.91 -10.99
N ASP A 59 -29.01 -6.43 -11.44
CA ASP A 59 -28.87 -7.55 -12.36
C ASP A 59 -27.54 -8.32 -12.12
N ALA A 60 -27.62 -9.64 -11.91
CA ALA A 60 -26.46 -10.52 -11.75
C ALA A 60 -25.51 -10.50 -12.96
N ALA A 61 -26.02 -10.20 -14.16
CA ALA A 61 -25.23 -10.11 -15.39
C ALA A 61 -24.23 -8.95 -15.39
N ASN A 62 -24.47 -7.90 -14.61
CA ASN A 62 -23.59 -6.73 -14.52
C ASN A 62 -22.54 -6.82 -13.42
N ARG A 63 -22.66 -7.79 -12.51
CA ARG A 63 -21.72 -7.97 -11.39
C ARG A 63 -20.25 -8.11 -11.82
N PRO A 64 -19.90 -8.84 -12.90
CA PRO A 64 -18.50 -8.94 -13.37
C PRO A 64 -17.91 -7.64 -13.91
N ARG A 65 -18.74 -6.62 -14.20
CA ARG A 65 -18.30 -5.32 -14.72
C ARG A 65 -17.83 -4.38 -13.61
N ILE A 66 -18.18 -4.66 -12.36
CA ILE A 66 -17.80 -3.83 -11.22
C ILE A 66 -16.36 -4.19 -10.83
N PRO A 67 -15.47 -3.19 -10.69
CA PRO A 67 -14.09 -3.43 -10.29
C PRO A 67 -14.01 -4.17 -8.95
N VAL A 68 -13.12 -5.16 -8.86
CA VAL A 68 -12.84 -5.83 -7.59
C VAL A 68 -12.01 -4.89 -6.72
N MET A 69 -12.42 -4.72 -5.47
CA MET A 69 -11.58 -4.07 -4.46
C MET A 69 -10.69 -5.14 -3.81
N GLU A 70 -9.40 -5.08 -4.12
CA GLU A 70 -8.37 -5.93 -3.54
C GLU A 70 -7.26 -5.03 -3.02
N ALA A 71 -7.01 -5.09 -1.71
CA ALA A 71 -5.91 -4.37 -1.08
C ALA A 71 -4.65 -5.23 -1.09
N ASP A 72 -3.48 -4.60 -1.03
CA ASP A 72 -2.22 -5.33 -1.02
C ASP A 72 -2.05 -6.13 0.28
N VAL A 73 -2.27 -5.48 1.43
CA VAL A 73 -2.20 -6.11 2.75
C VAL A 73 -3.32 -5.62 3.67
N ILE A 74 -3.98 -6.55 4.36
CA ILE A 74 -4.92 -6.25 5.43
C ILE A 74 -4.34 -6.78 6.75
N LEU A 75 -4.28 -5.93 7.77
CA LEU A 75 -3.80 -6.29 9.11
C LEU A 75 -4.95 -6.09 10.10
N GLU A 76 -5.28 -7.11 10.88
CA GLU A 76 -6.38 -7.05 11.85
C GLU A 76 -5.94 -7.45 13.27
N SER A 77 -6.24 -6.58 14.23
CA SER A 77 -6.26 -6.88 15.67
C SER A 77 -7.67 -6.63 16.21
N PRO A 78 -7.95 -6.97 17.48
CA PRO A 78 -9.21 -6.62 18.12
C PRO A 78 -9.50 -5.10 18.13
N GLU A 79 -8.47 -4.26 18.25
CA GLU A 79 -8.65 -2.80 18.35
C GLU A 79 -8.49 -2.06 17.00
N ARG A 80 -7.71 -2.60 16.07
CA ARG A 80 -7.26 -1.89 14.86
C ARG A 80 -7.34 -2.76 13.61
N ARG A 81 -7.79 -2.16 12.51
CA ARG A 81 -7.77 -2.73 11.16
C ARG A 81 -7.05 -1.79 10.23
N ILE A 82 -5.95 -2.25 9.67
CA ILE A 82 -5.13 -1.46 8.77
C ILE A 82 -5.27 -2.01 7.36
N ILE A 83 -5.62 -1.15 6.42
CA ILE A 83 -5.53 -1.42 4.99
C ILE A 83 -4.24 -0.76 4.51
N LEU A 84 -3.28 -1.57 4.09
CA LEU A 84 -2.00 -1.11 3.57
C LEU A 84 -1.97 -1.37 2.07
N ASP A 85 -1.69 -0.30 1.33
CA ASP A 85 -1.68 -0.27 -0.12
C ASP A 85 -0.32 0.27 -0.60
N THR A 86 0.40 -0.56 -1.35
CA THR A 86 1.76 -0.28 -1.80
C THR A 86 1.74 0.42 -3.14
N LYS A 87 2.67 1.36 -3.33
CA LYS A 87 2.70 2.19 -4.52
C LYS A 87 4.12 2.34 -5.04
N PHE A 88 4.37 1.77 -6.22
CA PHE A 88 5.68 1.81 -6.87
C PHE A 88 5.77 2.99 -7.86
N TYR A 89 6.10 4.18 -7.35
CA TYR A 89 6.43 5.35 -8.16
C TYR A 89 7.87 5.78 -7.93
N ARG A 90 8.41 6.56 -8.87
CA ARG A 90 9.68 7.26 -8.65
C ARG A 90 9.55 8.30 -7.55
N ASP A 91 8.42 9.02 -7.52
CA ASP A 91 8.17 10.12 -6.58
C ASP A 91 6.93 9.79 -5.73
N ALA A 92 7.07 9.67 -4.40
CA ALA A 92 5.96 9.39 -3.48
C ALA A 92 4.95 10.55 -3.39
N LEU A 93 5.40 11.77 -3.68
CA LEU A 93 4.57 12.97 -3.79
C LEU A 93 4.41 13.40 -5.24
N ALA A 94 3.19 13.76 -5.62
CA ALA A 94 2.89 14.43 -6.87
C ALA A 94 3.30 15.92 -6.80
N ARG A 95 3.92 16.41 -7.87
CA ARG A 95 4.12 17.86 -8.08
C ARG A 95 2.80 18.47 -8.52
N GLY A 96 2.38 19.56 -7.86
CA GLY A 96 1.13 20.24 -8.13
C GLY A 96 1.35 21.71 -8.50
N PRO A 97 0.32 22.43 -8.99
CA PRO A 97 0.39 23.88 -9.12
C PRO A 97 0.73 24.50 -7.75
N GLY A 98 1.81 25.26 -7.66
CA GLY A 98 2.29 25.88 -6.41
C GLY A 98 3.35 25.09 -5.63
N SER A 99 3.78 23.91 -6.08
CA SER A 99 4.99 23.25 -5.56
C SER A 99 6.23 23.89 -6.21
N GLY A 100 6.72 24.98 -5.63
CA GLY A 100 7.87 25.73 -6.14
C GLY A 100 8.34 26.82 -5.16
N THR A 101 9.65 27.05 -5.15
CA THR A 101 10.46 27.87 -4.23
C THR A 101 9.87 29.25 -3.94
N GLY A 102 9.48 29.49 -2.68
CA GLY A 102 8.94 30.76 -2.18
C GLY A 102 7.73 30.62 -1.25
N SER A 103 7.12 29.43 -1.21
CA SER A 103 5.96 29.11 -0.37
C SER A 103 6.36 28.26 0.85
N SER A 104 5.74 28.50 2.01
CA SER A 104 5.82 27.63 3.19
C SER A 104 5.06 26.31 3.03
N ALA A 105 4.44 26.08 1.86
CA ALA A 105 3.75 24.84 1.55
C ALA A 105 4.74 23.67 1.30
N PRO A 106 4.40 22.44 1.70
CA PRO A 106 5.22 21.27 1.47
C PRO A 106 5.46 21.03 -0.03
N ALA A 107 6.63 20.46 -0.35
CA ALA A 107 7.17 20.32 -1.72
C ALA A 107 6.37 19.40 -2.66
N GLY A 108 5.24 18.83 -2.22
CA GLY A 108 4.37 18.00 -3.05
C GLY A 108 3.12 17.53 -2.30
N LYS A 109 2.18 16.92 -3.03
CA LYS A 109 0.91 16.40 -2.51
C LYS A 109 0.86 14.88 -2.65
N LEU A 110 0.07 14.21 -1.81
CA LEU A 110 -0.24 12.79 -2.06
C LEU A 110 -0.97 12.62 -3.39
N HIS A 111 -0.70 11.51 -4.07
CA HIS A 111 -1.40 11.14 -5.30
C HIS A 111 -2.88 10.89 -4.99
N SER A 112 -3.75 11.76 -5.51
CA SER A 112 -5.19 11.74 -5.19
C SER A 112 -5.86 10.41 -5.54
N GLY A 113 -5.47 9.77 -6.65
CA GLY A 113 -6.00 8.47 -7.04
C GLY A 113 -5.78 7.39 -5.98
N ASN A 114 -4.61 7.35 -5.37
CA ASN A 114 -4.28 6.38 -4.31
C ASN A 114 -5.07 6.67 -3.05
N LEU A 115 -5.16 7.96 -2.69
CA LEU A 115 -5.92 8.40 -1.52
C LEU A 115 -7.41 8.03 -1.66
N TYR A 116 -8.01 8.28 -2.82
CA TYR A 116 -9.41 7.98 -3.08
C TYR A 116 -9.68 6.47 -3.13
N GLN A 117 -8.76 5.69 -3.70
CA GLN A 117 -8.83 4.22 -3.67
C GLN A 117 -8.80 3.70 -2.23
N LEU A 118 -7.84 4.16 -1.42
CA LEU A 118 -7.72 3.74 -0.02
C LEU A 118 -8.95 4.16 0.80
N LEU A 119 -9.49 5.36 0.59
CA LEU A 119 -10.76 5.80 1.19
C LEU A 119 -11.92 4.89 0.82
N ALA A 120 -12.04 4.48 -0.45
CA ALA A 120 -13.06 3.53 -0.88
C ALA A 120 -12.93 2.18 -0.16
N TYR A 121 -11.70 1.67 0.00
CA TYR A 121 -11.45 0.44 0.75
C TYR A 121 -11.86 0.57 2.23
N LEU A 122 -11.50 1.67 2.88
CA LEU A 122 -11.81 1.90 4.29
C LEU A 122 -13.31 1.99 4.55
N ARG A 123 -14.04 2.78 3.76
CA ARG A 123 -15.50 2.92 3.85
C ARG A 123 -16.19 1.57 3.73
N ASN A 124 -15.83 0.81 2.70
CA ASN A 124 -16.45 -0.49 2.45
C ASN A 124 -16.05 -1.54 3.48
N ARG A 125 -14.82 -1.50 4.00
CA ARG A 125 -14.41 -2.42 5.07
C ARG A 125 -15.15 -2.13 6.37
N GLN A 126 -15.23 -0.86 6.77
CA GLN A 126 -15.91 -0.45 8.00
C GLN A 126 -17.41 -0.78 7.96
N ALA A 127 -18.08 -0.49 6.84
CA ALA A 127 -19.50 -0.78 6.72
C ALA A 127 -19.82 -2.29 6.78
N ASN A 128 -18.94 -3.15 6.25
CA ASN A 128 -19.07 -4.60 6.34
C ASN A 128 -18.60 -5.19 7.69
N ARG A 129 -17.92 -4.40 8.55
CA ARG A 129 -17.37 -4.83 9.84
C ARG A 129 -17.57 -3.77 10.93
N PRO A 130 -18.83 -3.47 11.33
CA PRO A 130 -19.15 -2.42 12.29
C PRO A 130 -19.02 -2.90 13.75
N ASP A 131 -17.90 -3.54 14.11
CA ASP A 131 -17.67 -4.15 15.43
C ASP A 131 -16.78 -3.30 16.35
N GLY A 132 -16.62 -2.02 16.04
CA GLY A 132 -15.95 -1.04 16.90
C GLY A 132 -14.43 -0.95 16.75
N ALA A 133 -13.78 -1.86 16.03
CA ALA A 133 -12.36 -1.73 15.72
C ALA A 133 -12.10 -0.49 14.84
N ARG A 134 -11.02 0.23 15.12
CA ARG A 134 -10.62 1.42 14.33
C ARG A 134 -10.11 1.00 12.96
N HIS A 135 -10.63 1.64 11.92
CA HIS A 135 -10.17 1.41 10.55
C HIS A 135 -9.20 2.52 10.14
N GLU A 136 -8.02 2.13 9.67
CA GLU A 136 -6.93 3.05 9.31
C GLU A 136 -6.32 2.63 7.97
N GLY A 137 -5.82 3.59 7.22
CA GLY A 137 -5.20 3.36 5.91
C GLY A 137 -3.73 3.75 5.88
N ILE A 138 -2.91 2.98 5.18
CA ILE A 138 -1.50 3.30 4.95
C ILE A 138 -1.19 3.18 3.46
N LEU A 139 -0.69 4.26 2.87
CA LEU A 139 -0.01 4.24 1.58
C LEU A 139 1.50 4.07 1.83
N LEU A 140 2.10 3.00 1.30
CA LEU A 140 3.52 2.70 1.48
C LEU A 140 4.26 2.78 0.15
N TYR A 141 5.33 3.58 0.12
CA TYR A 141 6.14 3.82 -1.08
C TYR A 141 7.59 3.36 -0.85
N PRO A 142 8.19 2.58 -1.74
CA PRO A 142 9.62 2.32 -1.68
C PRO A 142 10.39 3.54 -2.19
N GLN A 143 11.54 3.84 -1.59
CA GLN A 143 12.48 4.86 -2.07
C GLN A 143 13.93 4.40 -1.88
N VAL A 144 14.88 5.17 -2.44
CA VAL A 144 16.32 4.92 -2.29
C VAL A 144 17.04 6.25 -2.06
N GLY A 145 17.62 6.44 -0.87
CA GLY A 145 18.48 7.60 -0.59
C GLY A 145 17.77 8.96 -0.54
N GLU A 146 16.45 8.98 -0.44
CA GLU A 146 15.63 10.19 -0.25
C GLU A 146 15.24 10.37 1.22
N GLU A 147 14.83 11.59 1.60
CA GLU A 147 14.31 11.87 2.94
C GLU A 147 12.99 11.10 3.19
N PRO A 148 12.74 10.59 4.40
CA PRO A 148 11.55 9.81 4.68
C PRO A 148 10.28 10.66 4.67
N LEU A 149 9.27 10.25 3.89
CA LEU A 149 7.93 10.80 3.97
C LEU A 149 7.20 10.20 5.17
N ARG A 150 6.68 11.06 6.05
CA ARG A 150 5.77 10.69 7.14
C ARG A 150 4.62 11.67 7.19
N ALA A 151 3.61 11.45 6.35
CA ALA A 151 2.41 12.26 6.32
C ALA A 151 1.26 11.53 7.01
N GLU A 152 0.44 12.27 7.73
CA GLU A 152 -0.77 11.77 8.38
C GLU A 152 -1.90 12.77 8.19
N VAL A 153 -3.09 12.27 7.90
CA VAL A 153 -4.30 13.08 7.76
C VAL A 153 -5.50 12.29 8.28
N TRP A 154 -6.46 13.01 8.85
CA TRP A 154 -7.76 12.47 9.18
C TRP A 154 -8.75 12.90 8.10
N LEU A 155 -9.32 11.92 7.39
CA LEU A 155 -10.32 12.14 6.35
C LEU A 155 -11.52 11.25 6.62
N GLU A 156 -12.69 11.86 6.75
CA GLU A 156 -13.96 11.16 6.95
C GLU A 156 -13.97 10.23 8.16
N GLY A 157 -13.26 10.62 9.22
CA GLY A 157 -13.11 9.83 10.44
C GLY A 157 -12.08 8.70 10.34
N PHE A 158 -11.45 8.50 9.19
CA PHE A 158 -10.34 7.56 9.03
C PHE A 158 -9.00 8.25 9.21
N ARG A 159 -8.10 7.61 9.96
CA ARG A 159 -6.69 7.97 9.99
C ARG A 159 -6.02 7.37 8.76
N ILE A 160 -5.42 8.24 7.94
CA ILE A 160 -4.69 7.84 6.73
C ILE A 160 -3.25 8.33 6.85
N GLN A 161 -2.32 7.43 6.58
CA GLN A 161 -0.89 7.71 6.61
C GLN A 161 -0.28 7.47 5.24
N ALA A 162 0.72 8.26 4.89
CA ALA A 162 1.60 7.98 3.76
C ALA A 162 3.04 7.92 4.27
N ARG A 163 3.71 6.82 3.96
CA ARG A 163 5.04 6.50 4.47
C ARG A 163 5.95 6.03 3.35
N THR A 164 7.23 6.34 3.47
CA THR A 164 8.26 5.72 2.63
C THR A 164 9.11 4.74 3.43
N VAL A 165 9.69 3.76 2.73
CA VAL A 165 10.71 2.86 3.24
C VAL A 165 11.93 2.91 2.32
N ASP A 166 13.11 3.15 2.88
CA ASP A 166 14.34 3.27 2.10
C ASP A 166 14.98 1.89 1.89
N LEU A 167 14.71 1.28 0.73
CA LEU A 167 15.22 -0.04 0.36
C LEU A 167 16.71 -0.04 -0.02
N GLY A 168 17.36 1.13 -0.04
CA GLY A 168 18.80 1.27 -0.25
C GLY A 168 19.64 1.11 1.02
N ARG A 169 19.00 0.99 2.19
CA ARG A 169 19.68 0.85 3.50
C ARG A 169 20.06 -0.59 3.80
N ASP A 170 20.86 -0.77 4.85
CA ASP A 170 21.12 -2.11 5.39
C ASP A 170 19.82 -2.73 5.94
N TRP A 171 19.75 -4.06 5.92
CA TRP A 171 18.55 -4.81 6.30
C TRP A 171 18.00 -4.44 7.67
N ARG A 172 18.87 -4.17 8.66
CA ARG A 172 18.42 -3.83 10.02
C ARG A 172 17.61 -2.54 10.02
N ARG A 173 18.00 -1.54 9.24
CA ARG A 173 17.26 -0.28 9.10
C ARG A 173 15.94 -0.46 8.36
N ILE A 174 15.95 -1.23 7.26
CA ILE A 174 14.72 -1.56 6.53
C ILE A 174 13.72 -2.27 7.46
N HIS A 175 14.20 -3.23 8.25
CA HIS A 175 13.39 -3.98 9.22
C HIS A 175 12.78 -3.06 10.29
N GLU A 176 13.60 -2.18 10.90
CA GLU A 176 13.13 -1.19 11.87
C GLU A 176 12.08 -0.24 11.28
N GLU A 177 12.30 0.26 10.06
CA GLU A 177 11.35 1.12 9.34
C GLU A 177 10.03 0.40 9.08
N MET A 178 10.10 -0.83 8.55
CA MET A 178 8.92 -1.65 8.24
C MET A 178 8.09 -1.98 9.48
N LEU A 179 8.72 -2.27 10.62
CA LEU A 179 8.00 -2.41 11.90
C LEU A 179 7.32 -1.09 12.31
N GLY A 180 8.02 0.03 12.13
CA GLY A 180 7.53 1.37 12.45
C GLY A 180 6.39 1.88 11.56
N VAL A 181 6.15 1.27 10.39
CA VAL A 181 5.03 1.63 9.49
C VAL A 181 3.68 1.38 10.16
N VAL A 182 3.52 0.23 10.82
CA VAL A 182 2.26 -0.17 11.48
C VAL A 182 2.28 0.07 13.00
N GLY A 183 3.45 0.40 13.54
CA GLY A 183 3.66 0.77 14.94
C GLY A 183 2.92 2.06 15.31
N GLY A 184 2.08 1.96 16.33
CA GLY A 184 1.25 3.04 16.88
C GLY A 184 0.41 2.52 18.03
#